data_AF-A0A3B1DFL4-F1
#
_entry.id   AF-A0A3B1DFL4-F1
#
_cell.length_a   1.000
_cell.length_b   1.000
_cell.length_c   1.000
_cell.angle_alpha   90.00
_cell.angle_beta   90.00
_cell.angle_gamma   90.00
#
_symmetry.space_group_name_H-M   'P 1'
#
loop_
_entity.id
_entity.type
_entity.pdbx_description
1 polymer ?
#
loop_
_entity_poly.entity_id
_entity_poly.type
_entity_poly.pdbx_seq_one_letter_code
_entity_poly.pdbx_strand_id
1 'polypeptide(L)' 'MYEEPEAMREIHEIRERLYEEEKHLSRKEKVAKIRKEAEEFKKKHGISFRKHQVSVN' A
#
# COMPACT_ATOMS: atom_id res chain seq x y z
N MET A 1 25.89 -18.04 -13.68
CA MET A 1 25.24 -17.08 -12.77
C MET A 1 24.24 -16.33 -13.63
N TYR A 2 22.94 -16.57 -13.47
CA TYR A 2 21.93 -15.87 -14.26
C TYR A 2 21.72 -14.51 -13.61
N GLU A 3 21.94 -13.44 -14.36
CA GLU A 3 21.59 -12.10 -13.92
C GLU A 3 20.07 -12.00 -13.81
N GLU A 4 19.61 -11.42 -12.71
CA GLU A 4 18.19 -11.14 -12.52
C GLU A 4 17.70 -10.17 -13.62
N PRO A 5 16.57 -10.46 -14.29
CA PRO A 5 15.98 -9.53 -15.26
C PRO A 5 15.75 -8.15 -14.64
N GLU A 6 15.94 -7.08 -15.43
CA GLU A 6 15.79 -5.68 -14.96
C GLU A 6 14.48 -5.43 -14.21
N ALA A 7 13.35 -5.89 -14.76
CA ALA A 7 12.05 -5.75 -14.13
C ALA A 7 11.97 -6.41 -12.75
N MET A 8 12.68 -7.51 -12.52
CA MET A 8 12.71 -8.18 -11.22
C MET A 8 13.55 -7.41 -10.20
N ARG A 9 14.69 -6.83 -10.64
CA ARG A 9 15.48 -5.93 -9.79
C ARG A 9 14.66 -4.73 -9.33
N GLU A 10 13.93 -4.10 -10.24
CA GLU A 10 13.06 -2.97 -9.91
C GLU A 10 11.97 -3.35 -8.89
N ILE A 11 11.34 -4.51 -9.05
CA ILE A 11 10.35 -5.02 -8.09
C ILE A 11 10.99 -5.22 -6.71
N HIS A 12 12.21 -5.75 -6.66
CA HIS A 12 12.94 -5.94 -5.41
C HIS A 12 13.26 -4.61 -4.72
N GLU A 13 13.77 -3.62 -5.46
CA GLU A 13 14.04 -2.29 -4.94
C GLU A 13 12.76 -1.58 -4.43
N ILE A 14 11.63 -1.76 -5.10
CA ILE A 14 10.34 -1.23 -4.64
C ILE A 14 9.93 -1.92 -3.32
N ARG A 15 10.04 -3.25 -3.26
CA ARG A 15 9.67 -4.01 -2.06
C ARG A 15 10.54 -3.69 -0.87
N GLU A 16 11.84 -3.55 -1.07
CA GLU A 16 12.80 -3.22 -0.02
C GLU A 16 12.53 -1.83 0.56
N ARG A 17 12.29 -0.83 -0.31
CA ARG A 17 11.88 0.51 0.14
C ARG A 17 10.60 0.48 0.96
N LEU A 18 9.57 -0.22 0.47
CA LEU A 18 8.30 -0.35 1.20
C LEU A 18 8.48 -1.07 2.55
N TYR A 19 9.34 -2.08 2.61
CA TYR A 19 9.65 -2.78 3.86
C TYR A 19 10.34 -1.83 4.84
N GLU A 20 11.37 -1.12 4.42
CA GLU A 20 12.13 -0.20 5.27
C GLU A 20 11.25 0.93 5.82
N GLU A 21 10.33 1.45 5.01
CA GLU A 21 9.36 2.48 5.43
C GLU A 21 8.34 1.96 6.46
N GLU A 22 7.95 0.69 6.37
CA GLU A 22 6.85 0.15 7.15
C GLU A 22 7.25 -0.83 8.26
N LYS A 23 8.51 -1.27 8.32
CA LYS A 23 8.98 -2.30 9.27
C LYS A 23 8.81 -1.90 10.74
N HIS A 24 8.77 -0.60 11.01
CA HIS A 24 8.59 -0.06 12.36
C HIS A 24 7.13 0.23 12.72
N LEU A 25 6.21 0.12 11.76
CA LEU A 25 4.79 0.40 12.00
C LEU A 25 4.10 -0.82 12.62
N SER A 26 3.43 -0.60 13.75
CA SER A 26 2.48 -1.56 14.29
C SER A 26 1.29 -1.76 13.34
N ARG A 27 0.56 -2.87 13.50
CA ARG A 27 -0.66 -3.14 12.70
C ARG A 27 -1.66 -1.97 12.77
N LYS A 28 -1.81 -1.34 13.94
CA LYS A 28 -2.72 -0.21 14.12
C LYS A 28 -2.25 1.02 13.34
N GLU A 29 -0.96 1.30 13.36
CA GLU A 29 -0.36 2.42 12.63
C GLU A 29 -0.44 2.20 11.11
N LYS A 30 -0.21 0.97 10.63
CA LYS A 30 -0.41 0.63 9.21
C LYS A 30 -1.85 0.90 8.77
N VAL A 31 -2.84 0.47 9.54
CA VAL A 31 -4.26 0.75 9.24
C VAL A 31 -4.55 2.25 9.26
N ALA A 32 -3.97 3.00 10.20
CA ALA A 32 -4.13 4.44 10.27
C ALA A 32 -3.51 5.16 9.05
N LYS A 33 -2.30 4.75 8.63
CA LYS A 33 -1.61 5.24 7.42
C LYS A 33 -2.48 5.03 6.18
N ILE A 34 -2.94 3.79 5.95
CA ILE A 34 -3.81 3.44 4.80
C ILE A 34 -5.09 4.28 4.80
N ARG A 35 -5.74 4.46 5.97
CA ARG A 35 -6.95 5.29 6.08
C ARG A 35 -6.66 6.75 5.72
N LYS A 36 -5.57 7.32 6.23
CA LYS A 36 -5.16 8.69 5.94
C LYS A 36 -4.92 8.89 4.44
N GLU A 37 -4.11 8.02 3.83
CA GLU A 37 -3.81 8.04 2.39
C GLU A 37 -5.08 7.90 1.55
N ALA A 38 -6.00 7.03 1.94
CA ALA A 38 -7.28 6.87 1.24
C ALA A 38 -8.16 8.12 1.33
N GLU A 39 -8.20 8.81 2.47
CA GLU A 39 -8.92 10.09 2.59
C GLU A 39 -8.28 11.21 1.79
N GLU A 40 -6.94 11.30 1.79
CA GLU A 40 -6.21 12.29 0.98
C GLU A 40 -6.43 12.06 -0.51
N PHE A 41 -6.41 10.81 -0.96
CA PHE A 41 -6.71 10.45 -2.34
C PHE A 41 -8.14 10.82 -2.74
N LYS A 42 -9.13 10.52 -1.87
CA LYS A 42 -10.53 10.92 -2.08
C LYS A 42 -10.67 12.43 -2.24
N LYS A 43 -10.04 13.21 -1.36
CA LYS A 43 -10.05 14.68 -1.42
C LYS A 43 -9.40 15.21 -2.69
N LYS A 44 -8.23 14.67 -3.06
CA LYS A 44 -7.45 15.13 -4.22
C LYS A 44 -8.19 14.88 -5.54
N HIS A 45 -8.87 13.74 -5.66
CA HIS A 45 -9.51 13.34 -6.91
C HIS A 45 -11.03 13.56 -6.93
N GLY A 46 -11.62 14.07 -5.84
CA GLY A 46 -13.07 14.30 -5.74
C GLY A 46 -13.89 13.00 -5.79
N ILE A 47 -13.30 11.87 -5.42
CA ILE A 47 -13.94 10.56 -5.52
C ILE A 47 -14.50 10.09 -4.18
N SER A 48 -15.57 9.31 -4.23
CA SER A 48 -16.11 8.58 -3.08
C SER A 48 -16.11 7.09 -3.36
N PHE A 49 -15.51 6.28 -2.48
CA PHE A 49 -15.63 4.83 -2.57
C PHE A 49 -17.05 4.40 -2.17
N ARG A 50 -17.76 3.69 -3.06
CA ARG A 50 -19.01 3.03 -2.66
C ARG A 50 -18.69 1.95 -1.63
N LYS A 51 -19.41 1.95 -0.51
CA LYS A 51 -19.37 0.83 0.43
C LYS A 51 -19.99 -0.38 -0.25
N HIS A 52 -19.18 -1.36 -0.59
CA HIS A 52 -19.71 -2.69 -0.92
C HIS A 52 -20.05 -3.36 0.42
N GLN A 53 -21.33 -3.62 0.68
CA GLN A 53 -21.73 -4.46 1.81
C GLN A 53 -21.32 -5.88 1.47
N VAL A 54 -20.21 -6.35 2.04
CA VAL A 54 -19.94 -7.79 2.09
C VAL A 54 -20.82 -8.33 3.21
N SER A 55 -21.93 -8.96 2.84
CA SER A 55 -22.72 -9.79 3.75
C SER A 55 -21.84 -10.95 4.18
N VAL A 56 -21.29 -10.87 5.39
CA VAL A 56 -20.61 -12.00 6.03
C VAL A 56 -21.71 -12.86 6.63
N ASN A 57 -21.97 -14.02 6.02
CA ASN A 57 -22.79 -15.09 6.62
C ASN A 57 -22.03 -15.77 7.76
#